data_AF-A0A2M8NUC2-F1
#
_entry.id   AF-A0A2M8NUC2-F1
#
_cell.length_a   1.000
_cell.length_b   1.000
_cell.length_c   1.000
_cell.angle_alpha   90.00
_cell.angle_beta   90.00
_cell.angle_gamma   90.00
#
_symmetry.space_group_name_H-M   'P 1'
#
loop_
_entity.id
_entity.type
_entity.pdbx_description
1 polymer ?
#
loop_
_entity_poly.entity_id
_entity_poly.type
_entity_poly.pdbx_seq_one_letter_code
_entity_poly.pdbx_strand_id
1 'polypeptide(L)'
;MRIPAWIFIVMSLLSFAVMTGLCSVLSYGTVRQTVIDARNSGVQFPSVVDFINYFINPPDVNDLARNINQSVANFPTPVPIRDPFGDLPTYTPFPTNTPEPGITFTPAPTVTIGPTSTPDPLADIPTWTDPSRINILLMGIDQRSATSDPGPFRTDTMILVQIDPIRKRIGVLSIPRNLWVQIPGFQPNQITLANYLGDQSALPGGGPALAMETIRRNFGIPVDKYIRINFDVFTRVVDLISPNGTEICVSERIVDEKYPDDRYGTIKIEFLPGCQRLDAERLLQYARNRATQGGDFDRNRRQQEVLRALQNEVLSVGGITNFIGVIPELYTSLAGSYRTDLSLEEILSLARLVADIPRENITFGAVNELVVSFGKDENGLDILLPNWVQIRSVVQQTFDPPTNLTDADLFARYQGEAAKIEVYNNTDIAGLAANTRAWLESKGIIIQNVGSVNPPQNVAQITILDFTNKPWTTKYLAQVLGLPETSIRPGAGGTLQTSADVIILVGSDIQAVINGN
;
A
#
# COMPACT_ATOMS: atom_id res chain seq x y z
N MET A 1 -26.73 32.00 -44.49
CA MET A 1 -25.99 30.91 -43.83
C MET A 1 -26.99 29.87 -43.35
N ARG A 2 -26.92 28.63 -43.83
CA ARG A 2 -27.79 27.54 -43.34
C ARG A 2 -27.06 26.85 -42.18
N ILE A 3 -27.58 27.04 -40.95
CA ILE A 3 -27.04 26.35 -39.77
C ILE A 3 -27.49 24.89 -39.88
N PRO A 4 -26.55 23.92 -39.87
CA PRO A 4 -26.90 22.52 -40.02
C PRO A 4 -27.63 21.99 -38.79
N ALA A 5 -28.67 21.19 -39.01
CA ALA A 5 -29.62 20.73 -37.99
C ALA A 5 -28.98 19.95 -36.83
N TRP A 6 -27.80 19.36 -37.03
CA TRP A 6 -27.08 18.62 -35.99
C TRP A 6 -26.62 19.51 -34.83
N ILE A 7 -26.41 20.82 -35.05
CA ILE A 7 -26.02 21.76 -33.99
C ILE A 7 -27.13 21.90 -32.95
N PHE A 8 -28.40 21.87 -33.36
CA PHE A 8 -29.54 21.93 -32.44
C PHE A 8 -29.70 20.62 -31.65
N ILE A 9 -29.36 19.47 -32.24
CA ILE A 9 -29.38 18.17 -31.55
C ILE A 9 -28.28 18.14 -30.48
N VAL A 10 -27.08 18.59 -30.79
CA VAL A 10 -25.96 18.66 -29.84
C VAL A 10 -26.27 19.66 -28.72
N MET A 11 -26.81 20.83 -29.03
CA MET A 11 -27.22 21.83 -28.02
C MET A 11 -28.33 21.31 -27.11
N SER A 12 -29.32 20.58 -27.64
CA SER A 12 -30.36 19.94 -26.83
C SER A 12 -29.80 18.84 -25.93
N LEU A 13 -28.89 18.00 -26.43
CA LEU A 13 -28.23 16.96 -25.63
C LEU A 13 -27.36 17.55 -24.52
N LEU A 14 -26.63 18.63 -24.82
CA LEU A 14 -25.82 19.35 -23.82
C LEU A 14 -26.71 19.97 -22.73
N SER A 15 -27.82 20.60 -23.15
CA SER A 15 -28.79 21.21 -22.22
C SER A 15 -29.46 20.16 -21.34
N PHE A 16 -29.78 18.98 -21.89
CA PHE A 16 -30.36 17.87 -21.14
C PHE A 16 -29.37 17.25 -20.16
N ALA A 17 -28.10 17.08 -20.54
CA ALA A 17 -27.06 16.58 -19.64
C ALA A 17 -26.79 17.57 -18.48
N VAL A 18 -26.73 18.87 -18.78
CA VAL A 18 -26.56 19.94 -17.78
C VAL A 18 -27.76 20.01 -16.83
N MET A 19 -28.99 19.90 -17.37
CA MET A 19 -30.20 19.94 -16.54
C MET A 19 -30.35 18.70 -15.67
N THR A 20 -30.00 17.51 -16.19
CA THR A 20 -30.00 16.26 -15.41
C THR A 20 -28.94 16.31 -14.30
N GLY A 21 -27.76 16.88 -14.57
CA GLY A 21 -26.72 17.11 -13.57
C GLY A 21 -27.10 18.14 -12.49
N LEU A 22 -27.76 19.23 -12.89
CA LEU A 22 -28.29 20.21 -11.93
C LEU A 22 -29.42 19.61 -11.07
N CYS A 23 -30.29 18.81 -11.66
CA CYS A 23 -31.36 18.12 -10.93
C CYS A 23 -30.81 17.04 -9.98
N SER A 24 -29.71 16.36 -10.33
CA SER A 24 -29.09 15.36 -9.44
C SER A 24 -28.35 16.01 -8.27
N VAL A 25 -27.69 17.15 -8.47
CA VAL A 25 -27.02 17.91 -7.40
C VAL A 25 -28.05 18.54 -6.45
N LEU A 26 -29.11 19.14 -6.98
CA LEU A 26 -30.18 19.74 -6.16
C LEU A 26 -30.97 18.66 -5.39
N SER A 27 -31.26 17.51 -6.02
CA SER A 27 -31.95 16.41 -5.34
C SER A 27 -31.06 15.76 -4.27
N TYR A 28 -29.77 15.56 -4.53
CA TYR A 28 -28.83 15.04 -3.54
C TYR A 28 -28.67 15.99 -2.34
N GLY A 29 -28.51 17.29 -2.58
CA GLY A 29 -28.41 18.29 -1.51
C GLY A 29 -29.66 18.35 -0.62
N THR A 30 -30.83 18.32 -1.25
CA THR A 30 -32.13 18.38 -0.53
C THR A 30 -32.38 17.10 0.27
N VAL A 31 -32.11 15.93 -0.33
CA VAL A 31 -32.23 14.63 0.36
C VAL A 31 -31.26 14.57 1.53
N ARG A 32 -29.99 14.93 1.34
CA ARG A 32 -28.97 14.95 2.40
C ARG A 32 -29.39 15.83 3.57
N GLN A 33 -29.89 17.04 3.30
CA GLN A 33 -30.30 17.95 4.35
C GLN A 33 -31.54 17.43 5.09
N THR A 34 -32.48 16.84 4.38
CA THR A 34 -33.68 16.24 4.97
C THR A 34 -33.34 15.01 5.83
N VAL A 35 -32.35 14.19 5.44
CA VAL A 35 -31.84 13.08 6.27
C VAL A 35 -31.19 13.60 7.56
N ILE A 36 -30.41 14.68 7.45
CA ILE A 36 -29.78 15.32 8.61
C ILE A 36 -30.86 15.87 9.56
N ASP A 37 -31.87 16.55 9.04
CA ASP A 37 -32.96 17.14 9.83
C ASP A 37 -33.85 16.08 10.48
N ALA A 38 -34.14 14.96 9.78
CA ALA A 38 -34.88 13.83 10.32
C ALA A 38 -34.11 13.11 11.45
N ARG A 39 -32.80 12.91 11.27
CA ARG A 39 -31.92 12.36 12.31
C ARG A 39 -31.85 13.27 13.54
N ASN A 40 -31.74 14.59 13.34
CA ASN A 40 -31.72 15.58 14.43
C ASN A 40 -33.05 15.67 15.16
N SER A 41 -34.15 15.29 14.51
CA SER A 41 -35.50 15.24 15.10
C SER A 41 -35.82 13.90 15.79
N GLY A 42 -34.83 12.99 15.90
CA GLY A 42 -34.99 11.70 16.59
C GLY A 42 -35.72 10.63 15.78
N VAL A 43 -35.99 10.87 14.48
CA VAL A 43 -36.63 9.90 13.60
C VAL A 43 -35.56 8.95 13.06
N GLN A 44 -35.63 7.68 13.46
CA GLN A 44 -34.76 6.63 12.94
C GLN A 44 -35.54 5.76 11.94
N PHE A 45 -34.97 5.56 10.75
CA PHE A 45 -35.51 4.66 9.73
C PHE A 45 -34.78 3.31 9.80
N PRO A 46 -35.48 2.17 9.93
CA PRO A 46 -34.86 0.84 10.01
C PRO A 46 -34.14 0.43 8.71
N SER A 47 -34.54 1.00 7.57
CA SER A 47 -33.93 0.72 6.28
C SER A 47 -34.08 1.90 5.30
N VAL A 48 -33.29 1.88 4.24
CA VAL A 48 -33.40 2.84 3.12
C VAL A 48 -34.77 2.71 2.42
N VAL A 49 -35.36 1.51 2.43
CA VAL A 49 -36.70 1.27 1.85
C VAL A 49 -37.77 1.97 2.68
N ASP A 50 -37.67 1.94 4.02
CA ASP A 50 -38.60 2.64 4.91
C ASP A 50 -38.48 4.16 4.80
N PHE A 51 -37.26 4.66 4.60
CA PHE A 51 -37.01 6.06 4.28
C PHE A 51 -37.70 6.46 2.97
N ILE A 52 -37.50 5.70 1.89
CA ILE A 52 -38.12 5.98 0.59
C ILE A 52 -39.65 5.93 0.70
N ASN A 53 -40.21 4.94 1.39
CA ASN A 53 -41.65 4.80 1.58
C ASN A 53 -42.28 5.95 2.37
N TYR A 54 -41.57 6.50 3.37
CA TYR A 54 -42.01 7.68 4.12
C TYR A 54 -42.16 8.92 3.23
N PHE A 55 -41.32 9.07 2.21
CA PHE A 55 -41.37 10.21 1.28
C PHE A 55 -42.36 10.02 0.13
N ILE A 56 -42.57 8.78 -0.33
CA ILE A 56 -43.55 8.48 -1.36
C ILE A 56 -44.97 8.55 -0.81
N ASN A 57 -45.17 8.16 0.45
CA ASN A 57 -46.47 8.19 1.13
C ASN A 57 -46.34 8.84 2.52
N PRO A 58 -46.22 10.19 2.61
CA PRO A 58 -46.15 10.85 3.90
C PRO A 58 -47.43 10.60 4.71
N PRO A 59 -47.35 10.17 5.99
CA PRO A 59 -48.53 9.96 6.81
C PRO A 59 -49.28 11.28 7.04
N ASP A 60 -50.61 11.19 7.18
CA ASP A 60 -51.47 12.35 7.45
C ASP A 60 -50.97 13.10 8.70
N VAL A 61 -50.86 14.42 8.58
CA VAL A 61 -50.35 15.34 9.62
C VAL A 61 -51.13 15.21 10.94
N ASN A 62 -52.34 14.64 10.90
CA ASN A 62 -53.17 14.37 12.07
C ASN A 62 -52.74 13.13 12.89
N ASP A 63 -51.95 12.20 12.34
CA ASP A 63 -51.47 11.01 13.05
C ASP A 63 -50.16 11.26 13.82
N LEU A 64 -49.36 12.25 13.43
CA LEU A 64 -48.14 12.63 14.16
C LEU A 64 -48.45 13.23 15.55
N ALA A 65 -49.59 13.93 15.69
CA ALA A 65 -50.04 14.52 16.95
C ALA A 65 -50.63 13.49 17.94
N ARG A 66 -51.01 12.29 17.48
CA ARG A 66 -51.46 11.19 18.36
C ARG A 66 -50.31 10.41 18.99
N ASN A 67 -49.22 10.20 18.24
CA ASN A 67 -48.09 9.38 18.72
C ASN A 67 -47.14 10.11 19.67
N ILE A 68 -47.10 11.45 19.65
CA ILE A 68 -46.28 12.24 20.60
C ILE A 68 -46.98 12.39 21.97
N ASN A 69 -48.31 12.22 22.04
CA ASN A 69 -49.08 12.30 23.29
C ASN A 69 -49.33 10.95 23.98
N GLN A 70 -48.85 9.82 23.42
CA GLN A 70 -48.96 8.49 24.05
C GLN A 70 -47.68 8.01 24.77
N SER A 71 -46.55 8.72 24.65
CA SER A 71 -45.28 8.31 25.29
C SER A 71 -44.95 9.01 26.62
N VAL A 72 -45.85 9.83 27.18
CA VAL A 72 -45.62 10.56 28.46
C VAL A 72 -46.64 10.23 29.55
N ALA A 73 -47.58 9.31 29.32
CA ALA A 73 -48.56 8.92 30.33
C ALA A 73 -48.66 7.38 30.42
N ASN A 74 -47.72 6.73 31.10
CA ASN A 74 -47.88 5.45 31.80
C ASN A 74 -46.59 5.07 32.56
N PHE A 75 -46.41 5.64 33.75
CA PHE A 75 -45.54 5.05 34.78
C PHE A 75 -46.41 4.23 35.74
N PRO A 76 -46.25 2.90 35.83
CA PRO A 76 -46.80 2.15 36.95
C PRO A 76 -45.86 2.23 38.16
N THR A 77 -46.48 2.40 39.33
CA THR A 77 -45.91 2.34 40.69
C THR A 77 -45.04 1.09 40.97
N PRO A 78 -44.07 1.18 41.89
CA PRO A 78 -43.15 0.09 42.20
C PRO A 78 -43.84 -1.06 42.96
N VAL A 79 -43.62 -2.29 42.49
CA VAL A 79 -44.05 -3.53 43.16
C VAL A 79 -42.83 -4.15 43.88
N PRO A 80 -42.98 -4.76 45.09
CA PRO A 80 -41.86 -5.19 45.92
C PRO A 80 -41.10 -6.36 45.31
N ILE A 81 -39.77 -6.34 45.50
CA ILE A 81 -38.83 -7.38 45.11
C ILE A 81 -39.14 -8.67 45.90
N ARG A 82 -39.39 -9.79 45.20
CA ARG A 82 -39.30 -11.15 45.76
C ARG A 82 -38.14 -11.91 45.12
N ASP A 83 -37.42 -12.57 46.03
CA ASP A 83 -36.34 -13.56 45.95
C ASP A 83 -36.15 -14.32 44.61
N PRO A 84 -34.93 -14.38 44.04
CA PRO A 84 -34.65 -15.08 42.77
C PRO A 84 -34.34 -16.59 42.93
N PHE A 85 -34.68 -17.24 44.05
CA PHE A 85 -34.56 -18.69 44.16
C PHE A 85 -35.88 -19.35 44.60
N GLY A 86 -36.70 -19.75 43.63
CA GLY A 86 -37.91 -20.54 43.86
C GLY A 86 -38.54 -21.09 42.58
N ASP A 87 -38.47 -22.41 42.43
CA ASP A 87 -39.26 -23.32 41.58
C ASP A 87 -39.10 -23.24 40.05
N LEU A 88 -38.11 -23.98 39.55
CA LEU A 88 -38.01 -24.43 38.15
C LEU A 88 -39.15 -25.42 37.80
N PRO A 89 -39.69 -25.40 36.57
CA PRO A 89 -40.67 -26.38 36.13
C PRO A 89 -40.03 -27.76 35.92
N THR A 90 -40.67 -28.79 36.49
CA THR A 90 -40.31 -30.20 36.33
C THR A 90 -40.46 -30.61 34.86
N TYR A 91 -39.34 -30.91 34.19
CA TYR A 91 -39.33 -31.62 32.92
C TYR A 91 -39.76 -33.07 33.15
N THR A 92 -40.91 -33.47 32.59
CA THR A 92 -41.26 -34.88 32.42
C THR A 92 -40.33 -35.51 31.36
N PRO A 93 -39.65 -36.63 31.65
CA PRO A 93 -38.83 -37.30 30.66
C PRO A 93 -39.71 -37.88 29.53
N PHE A 94 -39.23 -37.74 28.29
CA PHE A 94 -39.79 -38.42 27.13
C PHE A 94 -39.70 -39.94 27.31
N PRO A 95 -40.69 -40.73 26.85
CA PRO A 95 -40.62 -42.18 26.88
C PRO A 95 -39.43 -42.66 26.04
N THR A 96 -38.52 -43.39 26.69
CA THR A 96 -37.44 -44.11 26.02
C THR A 96 -38.06 -45.27 25.22
N ASN A 97 -38.17 -45.10 23.91
CA ASN A 97 -38.34 -46.26 23.02
C ASN A 97 -37.01 -47.02 23.00
N THR A 98 -36.90 -48.05 23.83
CA THR A 98 -35.91 -49.11 23.65
C THR A 98 -36.27 -49.85 22.35
N PRO A 99 -35.40 -49.88 21.33
CA PRO A 99 -35.68 -50.67 20.13
C PRO A 99 -35.69 -52.15 20.49
N GLU A 100 -36.66 -52.88 19.95
CA GLU A 100 -36.75 -54.33 20.05
C GLU A 100 -35.47 -54.98 19.46
N PRO A 101 -34.86 -56.00 20.10
CA PRO A 101 -33.68 -56.66 19.55
C PRO A 101 -34.00 -57.33 18.21
N GLY A 102 -33.43 -56.84 17.11
CA GLY A 102 -33.46 -57.56 15.82
C GLY A 102 -33.66 -56.73 14.54
N ILE A 103 -33.82 -55.39 14.62
CA ILE A 103 -34.03 -54.58 13.41
C ILE A 103 -32.73 -53.90 12.97
N THR A 104 -32.11 -54.43 11.92
CA THR A 104 -30.97 -53.81 11.26
C THR A 104 -31.46 -52.71 10.32
N PHE A 105 -31.22 -51.44 10.65
CA PHE A 105 -31.43 -50.34 9.71
C PHE A 105 -30.23 -50.24 8.77
N THR A 106 -30.45 -50.50 7.48
CA THR A 106 -29.46 -50.20 6.44
C THR A 106 -29.43 -48.68 6.24
N PRO A 107 -28.30 -47.97 6.49
CA PRO A 107 -28.25 -46.54 6.27
C PRO A 107 -28.41 -46.23 4.78
N ALA A 108 -29.24 -45.24 4.46
CA ALA A 108 -29.39 -44.73 3.10
C ALA A 108 -28.04 -44.16 2.60
N PRO A 109 -27.74 -44.27 1.29
CA PRO A 109 -26.48 -43.79 0.75
C PRO A 109 -26.32 -42.29 1.01
N THR A 110 -25.21 -41.92 1.64
CA THR A 110 -24.83 -40.52 1.86
C THR A 110 -24.52 -39.89 0.50
N VAL A 111 -25.35 -38.94 0.07
CA VAL A 111 -25.04 -38.10 -1.09
C VAL A 111 -23.97 -37.09 -0.65
N THR A 112 -22.72 -37.36 -1.02
CA THR A 112 -21.62 -36.41 -0.84
C THR A 112 -21.81 -35.27 -1.84
N ILE A 113 -22.42 -34.16 -1.42
CA ILE A 113 -22.38 -32.92 -2.20
C ILE A 113 -20.94 -32.40 -2.09
N GLY A 114 -20.16 -32.53 -3.17
CA GLY A 114 -18.81 -31.96 -3.22
C GLY A 114 -18.86 -30.44 -2.98
N PRO A 115 -17.79 -29.83 -2.42
CA PRO A 115 -17.78 -28.40 -2.18
C PRO A 115 -18.03 -27.67 -3.49
N THR A 116 -19.13 -26.90 -3.54
CA THR A 116 -19.38 -25.97 -4.63
C THR A 116 -18.22 -24.96 -4.64
N SER A 117 -17.43 -24.94 -5.72
CA SER A 117 -16.34 -23.98 -5.89
C SER A 117 -16.90 -22.57 -5.72
N THR A 118 -16.46 -21.86 -4.69
CA THR A 118 -16.78 -20.44 -4.54
C THR A 118 -16.16 -19.71 -5.74
N PRO A 119 -16.93 -18.97 -6.55
CA PRO A 119 -16.39 -18.22 -7.68
C PRO A 119 -15.30 -17.27 -7.19
N ASP A 120 -14.15 -17.22 -7.89
CA ASP A 120 -13.11 -16.23 -7.62
C ASP A 120 -13.70 -14.83 -7.90
N PRO A 121 -13.86 -13.97 -6.88
CA PRO A 121 -14.47 -12.66 -7.05
C PRO A 121 -13.60 -11.70 -7.89
N LEU A 122 -12.36 -12.08 -8.21
CA LEU A 122 -11.44 -11.33 -9.06
C LEU A 122 -11.24 -11.98 -10.44
N ALA A 123 -12.02 -13.00 -10.81
CA ALA A 123 -11.83 -13.75 -12.05
C ALA A 123 -11.82 -12.86 -13.31
N ASP A 124 -12.71 -11.87 -13.35
CA ASP A 124 -12.89 -10.95 -14.50
C ASP A 124 -11.93 -9.75 -14.49
N ILE A 125 -11.07 -9.62 -13.47
CA ILE A 125 -10.10 -8.53 -13.36
C ILE A 125 -8.85 -8.87 -14.18
N PRO A 126 -8.38 -7.99 -15.08
CA PRO A 126 -7.17 -8.24 -15.86
C PRO A 126 -5.96 -8.58 -14.97
N THR A 127 -5.11 -9.51 -15.42
CA THR A 127 -3.89 -9.88 -14.68
C THR A 127 -2.70 -9.08 -15.18
N TRP A 128 -1.87 -8.58 -14.26
CA TRP A 128 -0.60 -7.95 -14.64
C TRP A 128 0.37 -9.00 -15.18
N THR A 129 0.87 -8.82 -16.41
CA THR A 129 1.70 -9.82 -17.11
C THR A 129 3.15 -9.40 -17.29
N ASP A 130 3.48 -8.12 -17.13
CA ASP A 130 4.86 -7.64 -17.26
C ASP A 130 5.69 -8.07 -16.04
N PRO A 131 6.77 -8.86 -16.22
CA PRO A 131 7.59 -9.34 -15.12
C PRO A 131 8.57 -8.28 -14.59
N SER A 132 8.71 -7.14 -15.27
CA SER A 132 9.63 -6.07 -14.86
C SER A 132 9.16 -5.36 -13.59
N ARG A 133 10.12 -4.80 -12.84
CA ARG A 133 9.80 -3.95 -11.70
C ARG A 133 9.19 -2.65 -12.22
N ILE A 134 8.11 -2.22 -11.60
CA ILE A 134 7.43 -0.96 -11.93
C ILE A 134 7.56 0.02 -10.77
N ASN A 135 7.97 1.26 -11.08
CA ASN A 135 8.11 2.36 -10.14
C ASN A 135 7.03 3.42 -10.40
N ILE A 136 6.17 3.64 -9.42
CA ILE A 136 5.03 4.55 -9.50
C ILE A 136 5.25 5.70 -8.52
N LEU A 137 5.24 6.93 -9.01
CA LEU A 137 5.31 8.13 -8.18
C LEU A 137 3.90 8.60 -7.79
N LEU A 138 3.57 8.46 -6.51
CA LEU A 138 2.34 9.01 -5.93
C LEU A 138 2.60 10.44 -5.42
N MET A 139 1.77 11.37 -5.87
CA MET A 139 1.84 12.78 -5.53
C MET A 139 0.51 13.29 -4.96
N GLY A 140 0.56 13.95 -3.80
CA GLY A 140 -0.58 14.67 -3.22
C GLY A 140 -0.42 16.18 -3.44
N ILE A 141 -1.43 16.83 -4.01
CA ILE A 141 -1.47 18.29 -4.20
C ILE A 141 -2.51 18.94 -3.27
N ASP A 142 -2.20 20.14 -2.75
CA ASP A 142 -3.16 20.98 -1.99
C ASP A 142 -4.06 21.74 -2.97
N GLN A 143 -4.82 21.00 -3.77
CA GLN A 143 -5.91 21.55 -4.57
C GLN A 143 -7.22 21.32 -3.82
N ARG A 144 -7.94 22.41 -3.53
CA ARG A 144 -9.17 22.38 -2.73
C ARG A 144 -10.38 22.57 -3.64
N SER A 145 -11.32 21.62 -3.61
CA SER A 145 -12.55 21.64 -4.42
C SER A 145 -13.45 22.85 -4.19
N ALA A 146 -13.44 23.43 -2.99
CA ALA A 146 -14.21 24.63 -2.67
C ALA A 146 -13.73 25.88 -3.42
N THR A 147 -12.55 25.81 -4.06
CA THR A 147 -11.95 26.93 -4.78
C THR A 147 -11.61 26.51 -6.20
N SER A 148 -12.12 27.24 -7.18
CA SER A 148 -11.81 27.03 -8.60
C SER A 148 -10.38 27.48 -8.91
N ASP A 149 -9.37 26.88 -8.27
CA ASP A 149 -7.97 27.23 -8.46
C ASP A 149 -7.40 26.46 -9.66
N PRO A 150 -7.10 27.13 -10.80
CA PRO A 150 -6.55 26.48 -11.98
C PRO A 150 -5.01 26.36 -11.89
N GLY A 151 -4.41 26.73 -10.75
CA GLY A 151 -2.98 26.96 -10.64
C GLY A 151 -2.10 25.70 -10.81
N PRO A 152 -0.81 25.88 -11.16
CA PRO A 152 0.18 24.85 -10.89
C PRO A 152 0.28 24.64 -9.37
N PHE A 153 0.26 23.38 -8.94
CA PHE A 153 0.27 23.04 -7.51
C PHE A 153 1.63 22.51 -7.07
N ARG A 154 2.01 22.81 -5.83
CA ARG A 154 3.10 22.11 -5.14
C ARG A 154 2.61 20.75 -4.66
N THR A 155 3.51 19.78 -4.62
CA THR A 155 3.21 18.44 -4.09
C THR A 155 3.66 18.34 -2.64
N ASP A 156 2.70 18.32 -1.73
CA ASP A 156 2.96 18.24 -0.29
C ASP A 156 3.29 16.82 0.17
N THR A 157 2.93 15.83 -0.65
CA THR A 157 3.24 14.42 -0.47
C THR A 157 3.92 13.90 -1.73
N MET A 158 5.06 13.23 -1.57
CA MET A 158 5.73 12.45 -2.62
C MET A 158 6.10 11.08 -2.07
N ILE A 159 5.59 10.03 -2.71
CA ILE A 159 5.85 8.64 -2.32
C ILE A 159 6.24 7.87 -3.58
N LEU A 160 7.38 7.21 -3.55
CA LEU A 160 7.81 6.31 -4.61
C LEU A 160 7.46 4.88 -4.22
N VAL A 161 6.64 4.23 -5.04
CA VAL A 161 6.23 2.83 -4.86
C VAL A 161 6.94 1.99 -5.91
N GLN A 162 7.69 0.97 -5.50
CA GLN A 162 8.23 -0.04 -6.39
C GLN A 162 7.50 -1.35 -6.17
N ILE A 163 6.99 -1.94 -7.24
CA ILE A 163 6.34 -3.25 -7.22
C ILE A 163 7.23 -4.22 -8.00
N ASP A 164 7.58 -5.35 -7.38
CA ASP A 164 8.33 -6.46 -8.01
C ASP A 164 7.36 -7.64 -8.23
N PRO A 165 6.83 -7.84 -9.45
CA PRO A 165 5.85 -8.88 -9.73
C PRO A 165 6.39 -10.29 -9.53
N ILE A 166 7.70 -10.50 -9.76
CA ILE A 166 8.36 -11.81 -9.67
C ILE A 166 8.64 -12.20 -8.23
N ARG A 167 9.18 -11.26 -7.44
CA ARG A 167 9.47 -11.51 -6.01
C ARG A 167 8.23 -11.37 -5.14
N LYS A 168 7.12 -10.85 -5.69
CA LYS A 168 5.88 -10.52 -4.95
C LYS A 168 6.20 -9.63 -3.75
N ARG A 169 6.83 -8.48 -4.03
CA ARG A 169 7.25 -7.50 -3.02
C ARG A 169 6.85 -6.09 -3.43
N ILE A 170 6.62 -5.24 -2.44
CA ILE A 170 6.40 -3.81 -2.62
C ILE A 170 7.33 -3.05 -1.69
N GLY A 171 8.03 -2.06 -2.22
CA GLY A 171 8.70 -1.04 -1.41
C GLY A 171 7.99 0.29 -1.54
N VAL A 172 7.82 1.00 -0.43
CA VAL A 172 7.14 2.29 -0.36
C VAL A 172 8.07 3.29 0.32
N LEU A 173 8.60 4.25 -0.45
CA LEU A 173 9.54 5.27 0.04
C LEU A 173 8.88 6.64 0.10
N SER A 174 8.70 7.18 1.31
CA SER A 174 8.25 8.57 1.49
C SER A 174 9.39 9.56 1.36
N ILE A 175 9.19 10.62 0.59
CA ILE A 175 10.18 11.65 0.31
C ILE A 175 9.66 13.00 0.85
N PRO A 176 10.39 13.67 1.75
CA PRO A 176 9.92 14.89 2.38
C PRO A 176 9.89 16.03 1.36
N ARG A 177 8.79 16.79 1.35
CA ARG A 177 8.54 17.85 0.34
C ARG A 177 9.63 18.95 0.31
N ASN A 178 10.31 19.20 1.43
CA ASN A 178 11.34 20.24 1.57
C ASN A 178 12.76 19.73 1.22
N LEU A 179 12.90 18.49 0.71
CA LEU A 179 14.20 17.96 0.29
C LEU A 179 14.81 18.84 -0.80
N TRP A 180 15.99 19.38 -0.55
CA TRP A 180 16.70 20.24 -1.49
C TRP A 180 17.43 19.40 -2.53
N VAL A 181 17.01 19.52 -3.79
CA VAL A 181 17.46 18.66 -4.89
C VAL A 181 17.70 19.46 -6.16
N GLN A 182 18.44 18.88 -7.10
CA GLN A 182 18.58 19.44 -8.42
C GLN A 182 17.30 19.18 -9.23
N ILE A 183 16.60 20.24 -9.66
CA ILE A 183 15.45 20.11 -10.58
C ILE A 183 15.96 20.29 -12.01
N PRO A 184 15.75 19.33 -12.92
CA PRO A 184 16.30 19.39 -14.28
C PRO A 184 15.78 20.60 -15.08
N GLY A 185 16.71 21.44 -15.56
CA GLY A 185 16.37 22.67 -16.29
C GLY A 185 16.12 23.90 -15.40
N PHE A 186 16.23 23.77 -14.08
CA PHE A 186 16.02 24.85 -13.11
C PHE A 186 17.18 24.91 -12.10
N GLN A 187 17.21 25.96 -11.28
CA GLN A 187 18.09 26.01 -10.11
C GLN A 187 17.68 24.95 -9.08
N PRO A 188 18.61 24.46 -8.23
CA PRO A 188 18.26 23.61 -7.10
C PRO A 188 17.11 24.22 -6.27
N ASN A 189 16.18 23.37 -5.84
CA ASN A 189 15.07 23.81 -5.01
C ASN A 189 14.51 22.67 -4.15
N GLN A 190 13.54 22.98 -3.29
CA GLN A 190 12.73 21.97 -2.61
C GLN A 190 12.00 21.11 -3.65
N ILE A 191 12.03 19.79 -3.46
CA ILE A 191 11.49 18.83 -4.42
C ILE A 191 10.01 19.06 -4.74
N THR A 192 9.24 19.59 -3.78
CA THR A 192 7.83 19.99 -3.95
C THR A 192 7.58 20.95 -5.13
N LEU A 193 8.58 21.76 -5.52
CA LEU A 193 8.46 22.66 -6.66
C LEU A 193 8.53 21.95 -8.01
N ALA A 194 9.02 20.71 -8.10
CA ALA A 194 9.19 20.04 -9.39
C ALA A 194 7.84 19.91 -10.14
N ASN A 195 6.75 19.54 -9.46
CA ASN A 195 5.43 19.53 -10.09
C ASN A 195 4.97 20.94 -10.49
N TYR A 196 5.13 21.90 -9.59
CA TYR A 196 4.72 23.28 -9.83
C TYR A 196 5.43 23.87 -11.07
N LEU A 197 6.75 23.75 -11.14
CA LEU A 197 7.56 24.32 -12.21
C LEU A 197 7.28 23.66 -13.56
N GLY A 198 7.05 22.34 -13.59
CA GLY A 198 6.73 21.63 -14.82
C GLY A 198 5.38 22.05 -15.40
N ASP A 199 4.36 22.22 -14.55
CA ASP A 199 3.05 22.74 -14.96
C ASP A 199 3.16 24.23 -15.36
N GLN A 200 3.82 25.06 -14.55
CA GLN A 200 3.97 26.50 -14.79
C GLN A 200 4.72 26.80 -16.10
N SER A 201 5.77 26.05 -16.39
CA SER A 201 6.57 26.20 -17.62
C SER A 201 6.01 25.44 -18.82
N ALA A 202 4.84 24.82 -18.68
CA ALA A 202 4.16 24.04 -19.73
C ALA A 202 5.09 23.02 -20.41
N LEU A 203 5.92 22.33 -19.61
CA LEU A 203 6.85 21.32 -20.14
C LEU A 203 6.08 20.13 -20.73
N PRO A 204 6.65 19.38 -21.69
CA PRO A 204 6.09 18.12 -22.14
C PRO A 204 5.82 17.16 -20.96
N GLY A 205 4.57 16.69 -20.83
CA GLY A 205 4.14 15.86 -19.69
C GLY A 205 3.85 16.63 -18.39
N GLY A 206 4.06 17.96 -18.37
CA GLY A 206 3.72 18.86 -17.27
C GLY A 206 4.52 18.62 -15.99
N GLY A 207 3.92 19.03 -14.87
CA GLY A 207 4.45 18.87 -13.52
C GLY A 207 4.84 17.44 -13.15
N PRO A 208 3.98 16.44 -13.41
CA PRO A 208 4.30 15.05 -13.08
C PRO A 208 5.57 14.56 -13.77
N ALA A 209 5.74 14.85 -15.07
CA ALA A 209 6.93 14.44 -15.81
C ALA A 209 8.22 15.07 -15.25
N LEU A 210 8.19 16.35 -14.88
CA LEU A 210 9.36 16.99 -14.25
C LEU A 210 9.65 16.42 -12.86
N ALA A 211 8.61 16.07 -12.09
CA ALA A 211 8.78 15.43 -10.78
C ALA A 211 9.40 14.02 -10.92
N MET A 212 8.91 13.19 -11.84
CA MET A 212 9.49 11.88 -12.17
C MET A 212 10.95 11.99 -12.56
N GLU A 213 11.28 12.92 -13.45
CA GLU A 213 12.65 13.17 -13.91
C GLU A 213 13.56 13.71 -12.79
N THR A 214 13.02 14.53 -11.87
CA THR A 214 13.73 15.00 -10.67
C THR A 214 14.08 13.82 -9.76
N ILE A 215 13.13 12.92 -9.48
CA ILE A 215 13.40 11.69 -8.71
C ILE A 215 14.47 10.85 -9.40
N ARG A 216 14.32 10.62 -10.71
CA ARG A 216 15.28 9.83 -11.49
C ARG A 216 16.70 10.35 -11.39
N ARG A 217 16.91 11.65 -11.53
CA ARG A 217 18.27 12.24 -11.49
C ARG A 217 18.91 12.21 -10.11
N ASN A 218 18.12 12.46 -9.06
CA ASN A 218 18.67 12.62 -7.71
C ASN A 218 18.81 11.27 -6.98
N PHE A 219 17.82 10.38 -7.13
CA PHE A 219 17.82 9.06 -6.47
C PHE A 219 18.45 7.96 -7.33
N GLY A 220 18.59 8.17 -8.65
CA GLY A 220 19.09 7.15 -9.57
C GLY A 220 18.08 6.04 -9.85
N ILE A 221 16.80 6.27 -9.57
CA ILE A 221 15.72 5.28 -9.70
C ILE A 221 14.82 5.68 -10.86
N PRO A 222 14.61 4.84 -11.88
CA PRO A 222 13.63 5.12 -12.93
C PRO A 222 12.24 5.26 -12.32
N VAL A 223 11.41 6.14 -12.89
CA VAL A 223 10.02 6.30 -12.51
C VAL A 223 9.19 6.08 -13.76
N ASP A 224 8.37 5.03 -13.74
CA ASP A 224 7.72 4.49 -14.94
C ASP A 224 6.32 5.06 -15.12
N LYS A 225 5.62 5.30 -14.00
CA LYS A 225 4.25 5.81 -13.96
C LYS A 225 4.07 6.82 -12.83
N TYR A 226 2.97 7.55 -12.85
CA TYR A 226 2.62 8.45 -11.75
C TYR A 226 1.12 8.46 -11.46
N ILE A 227 0.78 8.81 -10.22
CA ILE A 227 -0.58 9.12 -9.79
C ILE A 227 -0.52 10.41 -9.00
N ARG A 228 -1.14 11.48 -9.50
CA ARG A 228 -1.29 12.76 -8.80
C ARG A 228 -2.73 12.93 -8.36
N ILE A 229 -2.97 13.13 -7.08
CA ILE A 229 -4.31 13.26 -6.49
C ILE A 229 -4.44 14.54 -5.66
N ASN A 230 -5.64 15.08 -5.60
CA ASN A 230 -6.03 16.11 -4.63
C ASN A 230 -6.66 15.48 -3.38
N PHE A 231 -7.21 16.32 -2.50
CA PHE A 231 -7.85 15.85 -1.26
C PHE A 231 -9.18 15.13 -1.47
N ASP A 232 -9.94 15.45 -2.50
CA ASP A 232 -11.25 14.82 -2.76
C ASP A 232 -11.07 13.34 -3.07
N VAL A 233 -10.01 12.98 -3.82
CA VAL A 233 -9.68 11.57 -4.07
C VAL A 233 -9.33 10.86 -2.77
N PHE A 234 -8.51 11.48 -1.93
CA PHE A 234 -8.13 10.89 -0.65
C PHE A 234 -9.36 10.62 0.21
N THR A 235 -10.23 11.61 0.41
CA THR A 235 -11.39 11.45 1.28
C THR A 235 -12.37 10.42 0.72
N ARG A 236 -12.64 10.46 -0.60
CA ARG A 236 -13.55 9.51 -1.24
C ARG A 236 -13.03 8.08 -1.18
N VAL A 237 -11.72 7.87 -1.37
CA VAL A 237 -11.11 6.54 -1.21
C VAL A 237 -11.28 6.05 0.22
N VAL A 238 -10.94 6.87 1.22
CA VAL A 238 -11.05 6.50 2.64
C VAL A 238 -12.48 6.15 3.02
N ASP A 239 -13.48 6.93 2.61
CA ASP A 239 -14.89 6.66 2.90
C ASP A 239 -15.37 5.30 2.33
N LEU A 240 -14.81 4.86 1.21
CA LEU A 240 -15.16 3.58 0.58
C LEU A 240 -14.44 2.40 1.23
N ILE A 241 -13.15 2.54 1.55
CA ILE A 241 -12.36 1.42 2.12
C ILE A 241 -12.56 1.27 3.62
N SER A 242 -12.89 2.36 4.31
CA SER A 242 -13.11 2.39 5.75
C SER A 242 -14.34 3.25 6.10
N PRO A 243 -15.56 2.81 5.75
CA PRO A 243 -16.79 3.57 5.99
C PRO A 243 -17.09 3.80 7.48
N ASN A 244 -16.46 3.01 8.36
CA ASN A 244 -16.57 3.13 9.81
C ASN A 244 -15.38 3.90 10.44
N GLY A 245 -14.56 4.55 9.62
CA GLY A 245 -13.35 5.26 10.02
C GLY A 245 -12.14 4.36 10.23
N THR A 246 -10.97 4.90 9.96
CA THR A 246 -9.66 4.24 10.05
C THR A 246 -9.11 4.36 11.46
N GLU A 247 -8.68 3.26 12.06
CA GLU A 247 -8.05 3.27 13.38
C GLU A 247 -6.65 3.88 13.33
N ILE A 248 -6.42 4.91 14.15
CA ILE A 248 -5.13 5.58 14.33
C ILE A 248 -4.84 5.69 15.83
N CYS A 249 -3.64 5.27 16.23
CA CYS A 249 -3.15 5.38 17.60
C CYS A 249 -2.26 6.61 17.74
N VAL A 250 -2.87 7.72 18.15
CA VAL A 250 -2.19 9.01 18.32
C VAL A 250 -1.29 8.94 19.55
N SER A 251 0.01 9.23 19.37
CA SER A 251 1.00 9.10 20.44
C SER A 251 0.93 10.22 21.48
N GLU A 252 0.55 11.43 21.06
CA GLU A 252 0.52 12.63 21.90
C GLU A 252 -0.68 13.53 21.59
N ARG A 253 -0.99 14.46 22.48
CA ARG A 253 -2.09 15.40 22.26
C ARG A 253 -1.67 16.41 21.19
N ILE A 254 -2.44 16.50 20.11
CA ILE A 254 -2.22 17.45 19.02
C ILE A 254 -3.33 18.50 19.09
N VAL A 255 -2.99 19.77 19.17
CA VAL A 255 -3.94 20.88 19.09
C VAL A 255 -3.44 21.88 18.07
N ASP A 256 -4.28 22.18 17.09
CA ASP A 256 -4.03 23.21 16.09
C ASP A 256 -5.19 24.19 16.10
N GLU A 257 -4.94 25.37 16.65
CA GLU A 257 -5.94 26.43 16.79
C GLU A 257 -6.26 27.11 15.44
N LYS A 258 -5.44 26.89 14.41
CA LYS A 258 -5.52 27.61 13.13
C LYS A 258 -5.32 26.69 11.93
N TYR A 259 -5.86 25.48 12.00
CA TYR A 259 -5.78 24.53 10.90
C TYR A 259 -6.52 25.08 9.66
N PRO A 260 -5.91 25.09 8.46
CA PRO A 260 -6.53 25.67 7.28
C PRO A 260 -7.72 24.83 6.79
N ASP A 261 -8.90 25.44 6.71
CA ASP A 261 -10.10 24.79 6.17
C ASP A 261 -10.11 24.74 4.63
N ASP A 262 -11.15 24.14 4.06
CA ASP A 262 -11.34 23.99 2.62
C ASP A 262 -11.54 25.33 1.88
N ARG A 263 -11.92 26.41 2.58
CA ARG A 263 -12.24 27.74 2.04
C ARG A 263 -11.19 28.81 2.36
N TYR A 264 -9.97 28.39 2.70
CA TYR A 264 -8.86 29.27 3.12
C TYR A 264 -9.10 30.03 4.44
N GLY A 265 -10.11 29.63 5.22
CA GLY A 265 -10.28 30.01 6.61
C GLY A 265 -9.44 29.12 7.54
N THR A 266 -9.67 29.25 8.84
CA THR A 266 -9.00 28.43 9.85
C THR A 266 -9.99 27.87 10.86
N ILE A 267 -9.83 26.60 11.20
CA ILE A 267 -10.59 25.89 12.23
C ILE A 267 -9.66 25.39 13.32
N LYS A 268 -10.22 25.18 14.51
CA LYS A 268 -9.52 24.45 15.57
C LYS A 268 -9.71 22.95 15.37
N ILE A 269 -8.62 22.20 15.38
CA ILE A 269 -8.66 20.73 15.43
C ILE A 269 -7.86 20.23 16.62
N GLU A 270 -8.31 19.10 17.17
CA GLU A 270 -7.67 18.44 18.29
C GLU A 270 -7.68 16.91 18.10
N PHE A 271 -6.58 16.27 18.46
CA PHE A 271 -6.46 14.81 18.58
C PHE A 271 -5.93 14.47 19.96
N LEU A 272 -6.67 13.65 20.69
CA LEU A 272 -6.23 13.15 22.00
C LEU A 272 -5.30 11.94 21.84
N PRO A 273 -4.37 11.70 22.77
CA PRO A 273 -3.58 10.47 22.79
C PRO A 273 -4.47 9.23 22.89
N GLY A 274 -4.04 8.14 22.25
CA GLY A 274 -4.74 6.85 22.22
C GLY A 274 -5.29 6.48 20.85
N CYS A 275 -5.75 5.24 20.75
CA CYS A 275 -6.36 4.69 19.53
C CYS A 275 -7.79 5.20 19.36
N GLN A 276 -8.06 5.77 18.20
CA GLN A 276 -9.37 6.31 17.83
C GLN A 276 -9.62 6.07 16.34
N ARG A 277 -10.89 5.90 15.96
CA ARG A 277 -11.28 5.83 14.54
C ARG A 277 -11.52 7.22 14.00
N LEU A 278 -10.83 7.54 12.92
CA LEU A 278 -10.93 8.80 12.20
C LEU A 278 -11.67 8.57 10.89
N ASP A 279 -12.74 9.32 10.68
CA ASP A 279 -13.37 9.42 9.35
C ASP A 279 -12.42 10.05 8.33
N ALA A 280 -12.81 10.06 7.05
CA ALA A 280 -11.97 10.56 5.97
C ALA A 280 -11.48 12.00 6.19
N GLU A 281 -12.34 12.89 6.69
CA GLU A 281 -12.00 14.28 6.93
C GLU A 281 -11.00 14.42 8.07
N ARG A 282 -11.27 13.77 9.21
CA ARG A 282 -10.38 13.77 10.38
C ARG A 282 -9.06 13.10 10.08
N LEU A 283 -9.05 12.04 9.26
CA LEU A 283 -7.82 11.36 8.84
C LEU A 283 -6.98 12.26 7.93
N LEU A 284 -7.61 13.01 7.03
CA LEU A 284 -6.93 14.02 6.21
C LEU A 284 -6.34 15.14 7.08
N GLN A 285 -7.12 15.65 8.04
CA GLN A 285 -6.66 16.64 9.02
C GLN A 285 -5.45 16.11 9.80
N TYR A 286 -5.50 14.85 10.26
CA TYR A 286 -4.39 14.18 10.93
C TYR A 286 -3.15 14.07 10.04
N ALA A 287 -3.29 13.69 8.77
CA ALA A 287 -2.19 13.57 7.83
C ALA A 287 -1.56 14.93 7.41
N ARG A 288 -2.33 16.02 7.46
CA ARG A 288 -1.90 17.36 7.02
C ARG A 288 -1.37 18.24 8.14
N ASN A 289 -1.76 17.98 9.38
CA ASN A 289 -1.42 18.82 10.53
C ASN A 289 0.11 18.99 10.69
N ARG A 290 0.54 20.16 11.18
CA ARG A 290 1.97 20.47 11.45
C ARG A 290 2.18 21.09 12.84
N ALA A 291 1.12 21.20 13.64
CA ALA A 291 1.12 21.92 14.91
C ALA A 291 1.73 21.08 16.05
N THR A 292 2.91 20.51 15.78
CA THR A 292 3.70 19.70 16.71
C THR A 292 5.14 20.19 16.68
N GLN A 293 5.95 19.83 17.69
CA GLN A 293 7.34 20.30 17.77
C GLN A 293 8.20 19.84 16.57
N GLY A 294 7.96 18.63 16.04
CA GLY A 294 8.68 18.10 14.88
C GLY A 294 8.13 18.54 13.51
N GLY A 295 7.05 19.34 13.47
CA GLY A 295 6.56 20.00 12.26
C GLY A 295 6.37 19.09 11.05
N ASP A 296 7.12 19.33 9.97
CA ASP A 296 7.02 18.56 8.72
C ASP A 296 7.49 17.10 8.86
N PHE A 297 8.40 16.78 9.79
CA PHE A 297 8.81 15.38 10.04
C PHE A 297 7.70 14.60 10.71
N ASP A 298 7.05 15.19 11.71
CA ASP A 298 5.89 14.58 12.36
C ASP A 298 4.74 14.41 11.35
N ARG A 299 4.54 15.38 10.44
CA ARG A 299 3.58 15.22 9.34
C ARG A 299 3.94 14.02 8.47
N ASN A 300 5.19 13.89 8.03
CA ASN A 300 5.60 12.75 7.19
C ASN A 300 5.41 11.42 7.92
N ARG A 301 5.74 11.36 9.22
CA ARG A 301 5.49 10.18 10.06
C ARG A 301 4.00 9.84 10.12
N ARG A 302 3.13 10.84 10.36
CA ARG A 302 1.67 10.65 10.37
C ARG A 302 1.12 10.22 9.01
N GLN A 303 1.66 10.73 7.90
CA GLN A 303 1.31 10.25 6.56
C GLN A 303 1.67 8.76 6.40
N GLN A 304 2.80 8.30 6.93
CA GLN A 304 3.14 6.87 6.94
C GLN A 304 2.22 6.04 7.83
N GLU A 305 1.86 6.54 9.01
CA GLU A 305 0.88 5.90 9.89
C GLU A 305 -0.46 5.73 9.17
N VAL A 306 -0.94 6.78 8.49
CA VAL A 306 -2.16 6.75 7.69
C VAL A 306 -2.05 5.74 6.55
N LEU A 307 -0.95 5.71 5.78
CA LEU A 307 -0.77 4.73 4.71
C LEU A 307 -0.78 3.29 5.22
N ARG A 308 -0.13 3.01 6.36
CA ARG A 308 -0.12 1.69 6.98
C ARG A 308 -1.51 1.30 7.49
N ALA A 309 -2.23 2.25 8.09
CA ALA A 309 -3.58 2.01 8.57
C ALA A 309 -4.54 1.71 7.40
N LEU A 310 -4.51 2.51 6.34
CA LEU A 310 -5.32 2.27 5.14
C LEU A 310 -4.91 0.99 4.41
N GLN A 311 -3.63 0.65 4.38
CA GLN A 311 -3.18 -0.64 3.88
C GLN A 311 -3.79 -1.80 4.66
N ASN A 312 -3.83 -1.73 5.99
CA ASN A 312 -4.43 -2.78 6.82
C ASN A 312 -5.93 -2.95 6.53
N GLU A 313 -6.65 -1.85 6.29
CA GLU A 313 -8.06 -1.87 5.87
C GLU A 313 -8.21 -2.52 4.48
N VAL A 314 -7.42 -2.09 3.50
CA VAL A 314 -7.48 -2.61 2.13
C VAL A 314 -7.09 -4.08 2.08
N LEU A 315 -6.02 -4.49 2.76
CA LEU A 315 -5.54 -5.88 2.71
C LEU A 315 -6.32 -6.81 3.65
N SER A 316 -7.32 -6.31 4.38
CA SER A 316 -8.21 -7.11 5.24
C SER A 316 -9.02 -8.15 4.47
N VAL A 317 -9.60 -9.12 5.18
CA VAL A 317 -10.43 -10.17 4.57
C VAL A 317 -11.62 -9.52 3.86
N GLY A 318 -11.69 -9.68 2.53
CA GLY A 318 -12.71 -9.06 1.67
C GLY A 318 -12.49 -7.56 1.39
N GLY A 319 -11.61 -6.87 2.13
CA GLY A 319 -11.30 -5.46 1.92
C GLY A 319 -10.74 -5.18 0.52
N ILE A 320 -9.82 -6.04 0.05
CA ILE A 320 -9.15 -5.82 -1.23
C ILE A 320 -10.09 -6.06 -2.40
N THR A 321 -10.97 -7.06 -2.29
CA THR A 321 -12.00 -7.35 -3.29
C THR A 321 -13.00 -6.19 -3.39
N ASN A 322 -13.44 -5.65 -2.25
CA ASN A 322 -14.31 -4.48 -2.22
C ASN A 322 -13.62 -3.25 -2.82
N PHE A 323 -12.35 -3.03 -2.47
CA PHE A 323 -11.57 -1.92 -3.01
C PHE A 323 -11.42 -2.02 -4.53
N ILE A 324 -11.05 -3.19 -5.06
CA ILE A 324 -10.94 -3.43 -6.50
C ILE A 324 -12.29 -3.18 -7.19
N GLY A 325 -13.39 -3.61 -6.58
CA GLY A 325 -14.74 -3.42 -7.12
C GLY A 325 -15.17 -1.95 -7.27
N VAL A 326 -14.66 -1.04 -6.42
CA VAL A 326 -15.02 0.39 -6.47
C VAL A 326 -14.07 1.24 -7.34
N ILE A 327 -12.94 0.69 -7.81
CA ILE A 327 -11.98 1.41 -8.67
C ILE A 327 -12.65 2.03 -9.92
N PRO A 328 -13.53 1.32 -10.67
CA PRO A 328 -14.16 1.91 -11.86
C PRO A 328 -15.06 3.12 -11.55
N GLU A 329 -15.78 3.09 -10.41
CA GLU A 329 -16.59 4.23 -9.95
C GLU A 329 -15.69 5.40 -9.56
N LEU A 330 -14.61 5.14 -8.82
CA LEU A 330 -13.63 6.16 -8.44
C LEU A 330 -12.98 6.82 -9.67
N TYR A 331 -12.56 6.00 -10.64
CA TYR A 331 -11.93 6.47 -11.88
C TYR A 331 -12.86 7.42 -12.66
N THR A 332 -14.15 7.10 -12.75
CA THR A 332 -15.11 7.91 -13.49
C THR A 332 -15.59 9.15 -12.72
N SER A 333 -15.92 9.00 -11.43
CA SER A 333 -16.47 10.08 -10.61
C SER A 333 -15.44 11.14 -10.23
N LEU A 334 -14.15 10.80 -10.21
CA LEU A 334 -13.07 11.68 -9.78
C LEU A 334 -12.15 12.14 -10.92
N ALA A 335 -12.56 12.00 -12.19
CA ALA A 335 -11.72 12.33 -13.35
C ALA A 335 -11.12 13.75 -13.35
N GLY A 336 -11.72 14.71 -12.61
CA GLY A 336 -11.19 16.06 -12.42
C GLY A 336 -10.27 16.25 -11.21
N SER A 337 -10.12 15.23 -10.36
CA SER A 337 -9.46 15.28 -9.05
C SER A 337 -8.15 14.48 -9.00
N TYR A 338 -7.83 13.74 -10.07
CA TYR A 338 -6.54 13.06 -10.26
C TYR A 338 -5.94 13.32 -11.65
N ARG A 339 -4.65 13.04 -11.80
CA ARG A 339 -3.95 12.87 -13.08
C ARG A 339 -3.03 11.67 -13.02
N THR A 340 -3.00 10.86 -14.07
CA THR A 340 -2.15 9.66 -14.17
C THR A 340 -1.93 9.30 -15.63
N ASP A 341 -0.86 8.56 -15.90
CA ASP A 341 -0.55 7.88 -17.16
C ASP A 341 -0.82 6.37 -17.10
N LEU A 342 -1.54 5.92 -16.08
CA LEU A 342 -2.10 4.57 -15.98
C LEU A 342 -3.53 4.55 -16.55
N SER A 343 -3.80 3.58 -17.42
CA SER A 343 -5.15 3.21 -17.83
C SER A 343 -5.92 2.52 -16.70
N LEU A 344 -7.24 2.53 -16.78
CA LEU A 344 -8.10 1.81 -15.82
C LEU A 344 -7.74 0.31 -15.76
N GLU A 345 -7.43 -0.31 -16.89
CA GLU A 345 -7.01 -1.71 -16.97
C GLU A 345 -5.66 -1.95 -16.27
N GLU A 346 -4.67 -1.06 -16.44
CA GLU A 346 -3.41 -1.12 -15.69
C GLU A 346 -3.65 -0.95 -14.18
N ILE A 347 -4.53 -0.05 -13.76
CA ILE A 347 -4.85 0.15 -12.34
C ILE A 347 -5.49 -1.12 -11.75
N LEU A 348 -6.47 -1.70 -12.45
CA LEU A 348 -7.17 -2.92 -12.00
C LEU A 348 -6.21 -4.12 -11.93
N SER A 349 -5.34 -4.29 -12.92
CA SER A 349 -4.35 -5.36 -12.95
C SER A 349 -3.25 -5.21 -11.89
N LEU A 350 -2.80 -3.98 -11.63
CA LEU A 350 -1.91 -3.68 -10.51
C LEU A 350 -2.60 -3.96 -9.16
N ALA A 351 -3.86 -3.58 -9.00
CA ALA A 351 -4.60 -3.84 -7.77
C ALA A 351 -4.78 -5.35 -7.51
N ARG A 352 -5.04 -6.14 -8.57
CA ARG A 352 -5.03 -7.61 -8.49
C ARG A 352 -3.65 -8.15 -8.13
N LEU A 353 -2.58 -7.65 -8.74
CA LEU A 353 -1.21 -8.04 -8.39
C LEU A 353 -0.87 -7.75 -6.91
N VAL A 354 -1.28 -6.59 -6.41
CA VAL A 354 -1.08 -6.21 -5.01
C VAL A 354 -1.85 -7.14 -4.07
N ALA A 355 -3.03 -7.62 -4.48
CA ALA A 355 -3.81 -8.61 -3.72
C ALA A 355 -3.08 -9.94 -3.53
N ASP A 356 -2.22 -10.32 -4.48
CA ASP A 356 -1.41 -11.54 -4.42
C ASP A 356 -0.13 -11.37 -3.58
N ILE A 357 0.20 -10.16 -3.13
CA ILE A 357 1.45 -9.89 -2.40
C ILE A 357 1.21 -10.04 -0.89
N PRO A 358 1.97 -10.93 -0.19
CA PRO A 358 1.87 -11.06 1.26
C PRO A 358 2.17 -9.74 1.98
N ARG A 359 1.46 -9.45 3.07
CA ARG A 359 1.58 -8.17 3.78
C ARG A 359 2.99 -7.93 4.31
N GLU A 360 3.63 -8.98 4.78
CA GLU A 360 5.02 -9.02 5.26
C GLU A 360 6.05 -8.69 4.17
N ASN A 361 5.68 -8.82 2.89
CA ASN A 361 6.54 -8.48 1.75
C ASN A 361 6.43 -7.00 1.34
N ILE A 362 5.70 -6.18 2.11
CA ILE A 362 5.55 -4.75 1.88
C ILE A 362 6.44 -3.99 2.86
N THR A 363 7.47 -3.33 2.34
CA THR A 363 8.46 -2.59 3.14
C THR A 363 8.23 -1.09 3.02
N PHE A 364 8.22 -0.38 4.14
CA PHE A 364 8.09 1.08 4.20
C PHE A 364 9.40 1.72 4.63
N GLY A 365 9.86 2.71 3.85
CA GLY A 365 10.99 3.56 4.19
C GLY A 365 10.65 5.04 4.13
N ALA A 366 11.45 5.84 4.83
CA ALA A 366 11.28 7.30 4.88
C ALA A 366 12.64 7.98 4.76
N VAL A 367 12.74 9.02 3.91
CA VAL A 367 13.82 10.00 4.05
C VAL A 367 13.47 10.90 5.23
N ASN A 368 14.07 10.61 6.39
CA ASN A 368 13.78 11.24 7.68
C ASN A 368 14.95 12.10 8.19
N GLU A 369 14.81 12.65 9.39
CA GLU A 369 15.77 13.53 10.06
C GLU A 369 17.14 12.89 10.31
N LEU A 370 17.23 11.55 10.30
CA LEU A 370 18.49 10.83 10.50
C LEU A 370 19.37 10.80 9.25
N VAL A 371 18.78 11.06 8.07
CA VAL A 371 19.44 10.94 6.76
C VAL A 371 19.49 12.25 5.97
N VAL A 372 19.16 13.36 6.64
CA VAL A 372 19.23 14.72 6.10
C VAL A 372 19.83 15.67 7.14
N SER A 373 20.21 16.87 6.70
CA SER A 373 20.60 17.96 7.58
C SER A 373 19.69 19.17 7.37
N PHE A 374 19.44 19.93 8.43
CA PHE A 374 18.65 21.15 8.37
C PHE A 374 19.48 22.29 7.79
N GLY A 375 18.89 23.07 6.89
CA GLY A 375 19.51 24.25 6.32
C GLY A 375 18.50 25.33 6.00
N LYS A 376 19.00 26.45 5.50
CA LYS A 376 18.19 27.51 4.88
C LYS A 376 18.68 27.76 3.46
N ASP A 377 17.76 28.09 2.56
CA ASP A 377 18.12 28.56 1.23
C ASP A 377 18.60 30.02 1.26
N GLU A 378 18.93 30.56 0.09
CA GLU A 378 19.36 31.96 -0.09
C GLU A 378 18.31 33.00 0.35
N ASN A 379 17.03 32.61 0.43
CA ASN A 379 15.90 33.45 0.84
C ASN A 379 15.51 33.22 2.32
N GLY A 380 16.23 32.36 3.04
CA GLY A 380 15.97 32.03 4.45
C GLY A 380 14.88 30.97 4.67
N LEU A 381 14.38 30.32 3.63
CA LEU A 381 13.40 29.23 3.71
C LEU A 381 14.05 27.96 4.26
N ASP A 382 13.36 27.25 5.15
CA ASP A 382 13.86 26.00 5.71
C ASP A 382 13.91 24.90 4.65
N ILE A 383 15.06 24.23 4.55
CA ILE A 383 15.32 23.18 3.57
C ILE A 383 15.97 21.96 4.23
N LEU A 384 15.78 20.79 3.60
CA LEU A 384 16.42 19.55 4.02
C LEU A 384 17.53 19.21 3.05
N LEU A 385 18.78 19.31 3.51
CA LEU A 385 19.96 18.97 2.74
C LEU A 385 20.17 17.44 2.77
N PRO A 386 20.17 16.75 1.62
CA PRO A 386 20.25 15.29 1.57
C PRO A 386 21.64 14.75 1.95
N ASN A 387 21.70 13.74 2.82
CA ASN A 387 22.87 12.87 2.92
C ASN A 387 22.69 11.68 1.96
N TRP A 388 23.17 11.83 0.73
CA TRP A 388 22.95 10.82 -0.32
C TRP A 388 23.52 9.43 0.00
N VAL A 389 24.57 9.33 0.83
CA VAL A 389 25.10 8.03 1.26
C VAL A 389 24.08 7.29 2.12
N GLN A 390 23.50 7.99 3.11
CA GLN A 390 22.51 7.41 4.00
C GLN A 390 21.15 7.20 3.30
N ILE A 391 20.73 8.15 2.46
CA ILE A 391 19.50 8.02 1.65
C ILE A 391 19.57 6.79 0.76
N ARG A 392 20.72 6.51 0.11
CA ARG A 392 20.89 5.27 -0.67
C ARG A 392 20.73 4.01 0.16
N SER A 393 21.16 4.02 1.43
CA SER A 393 20.92 2.90 2.34
C SER A 393 19.44 2.71 2.64
N VAL A 394 18.69 3.79 2.90
CA VAL A 394 17.23 3.74 3.09
C VAL A 394 16.53 3.23 1.83
N VAL A 395 16.91 3.74 0.65
CA VAL A 395 16.40 3.27 -0.65
C VAL A 395 16.62 1.77 -0.81
N GLN A 396 17.85 1.29 -0.57
CA GLN A 396 18.19 -0.13 -0.67
C GLN A 396 17.38 -0.97 0.32
N GLN A 397 17.31 -0.56 1.59
CA GLN A 397 16.51 -1.25 2.61
C GLN A 397 15.02 -1.26 2.29
N THR A 398 14.52 -0.29 1.53
CA THR A 398 13.09 -0.18 1.18
C THR A 398 12.73 -1.05 -0.03
N PHE A 399 13.53 -0.99 -1.10
CA PHE A 399 13.21 -1.64 -2.37
C PHE A 399 13.88 -3.00 -2.55
N ASP A 400 15.04 -3.19 -1.93
CA ASP A 400 15.78 -4.45 -1.91
C ASP A 400 16.21 -4.82 -0.49
N PRO A 401 15.27 -4.97 0.47
CA PRO A 401 15.63 -5.35 1.84
C PRO A 401 16.42 -6.66 1.81
N PRO A 402 17.53 -6.76 2.59
CA PRO A 402 18.27 -8.01 2.75
C PRO A 402 17.31 -9.14 3.03
N THR A 403 17.38 -10.18 2.22
CA THR A 403 16.39 -11.26 2.25
C THR A 403 16.84 -12.25 3.31
N ASN A 404 16.12 -12.37 4.42
CA ASN A 404 16.19 -13.58 5.24
C ASN A 404 15.32 -14.64 4.55
N LEU A 405 15.82 -15.24 3.47
CA LEU A 405 15.19 -16.40 2.86
C LEU A 405 15.36 -17.60 3.78
N THR A 406 14.32 -18.41 3.93
CA THR A 406 14.47 -19.69 4.63
C THR A 406 15.45 -20.58 3.87
N ASP A 407 16.15 -21.46 4.56
CA ASP A 407 17.10 -22.39 3.92
C ASP A 407 16.42 -23.22 2.81
N ALA A 408 15.15 -23.60 3.03
CA ALA A 408 14.36 -24.37 2.08
C ALA A 408 14.04 -23.58 0.80
N ASP A 409 13.63 -22.31 0.93
CA ASP A 409 13.31 -21.46 -0.23
C ASP A 409 14.55 -21.17 -1.07
N LEU A 410 15.67 -20.91 -0.40
CA LEU A 410 16.92 -20.60 -1.07
C LEU A 410 17.48 -21.83 -1.79
N PHE A 411 17.38 -23.01 -1.17
CA PHE A 411 17.76 -24.27 -1.78
C PHE A 411 16.91 -24.62 -3.02
N ALA A 412 15.59 -24.43 -2.95
CA ALA A 412 14.70 -24.69 -4.10
C ALA A 412 15.03 -23.78 -5.30
N ARG A 413 15.30 -22.50 -5.04
CA ARG A 413 15.68 -21.53 -6.08
C ARG A 413 17.06 -21.81 -6.67
N TYR A 414 18.03 -22.19 -5.82
CA TYR A 414 19.33 -22.70 -6.26
C TYR A 414 19.17 -23.87 -7.23
N GLN A 415 18.38 -24.89 -6.87
CA GLN A 415 18.17 -26.05 -7.75
C GLN A 415 17.54 -25.65 -9.09
N GLY A 416 16.58 -24.72 -9.07
CA GLY A 416 15.92 -24.22 -10.27
C GLY A 416 16.85 -23.51 -11.27
N GLU A 417 17.96 -22.92 -10.80
CA GLU A 417 18.94 -22.26 -11.67
C GLU A 417 19.89 -23.23 -12.39
N ALA A 418 20.03 -24.45 -11.88
CA ALA A 418 20.88 -25.52 -12.42
C ALA A 418 22.29 -25.05 -12.81
N ALA A 419 22.91 -24.23 -11.97
CA ALA A 419 24.19 -23.60 -12.26
C ALA A 419 25.37 -24.58 -12.23
N LYS A 420 26.33 -24.39 -13.14
CA LYS A 420 27.63 -25.08 -13.14
C LYS A 420 28.58 -24.38 -12.18
N ILE A 421 28.91 -25.05 -11.07
CA ILE A 421 29.74 -24.48 -10.00
C ILE A 421 31.13 -25.12 -10.01
N GLU A 422 32.18 -24.30 -9.89
CA GLU A 422 33.56 -24.73 -9.73
C GLU A 422 34.22 -24.10 -8.51
N VAL A 423 35.24 -24.77 -7.96
CA VAL A 423 35.96 -24.30 -6.76
C VAL A 423 37.46 -24.18 -7.06
N TYR A 424 38.04 -23.00 -6.84
CA TYR A 424 39.45 -22.74 -7.11
C TYR A 424 40.19 -22.34 -5.83
N ASN A 425 41.31 -22.99 -5.56
CA ASN A 425 42.19 -22.63 -4.47
C ASN A 425 42.96 -21.35 -4.83
N ASN A 426 42.81 -20.28 -4.05
CA ASN A 426 43.56 -19.04 -4.23
C ASN A 426 44.65 -18.83 -3.16
N THR A 427 45.08 -19.93 -2.53
CA THR A 427 46.12 -19.98 -1.51
C THR A 427 47.23 -20.96 -1.91
N ASP A 428 48.32 -20.98 -1.15
CA ASP A 428 49.40 -21.95 -1.21
C ASP A 428 49.12 -23.23 -0.39
N ILE A 429 47.99 -23.31 0.31
CA ILE A 429 47.62 -24.46 1.12
C ILE A 429 47.13 -25.60 0.22
N ALA A 430 47.88 -26.70 0.19
CA ALA A 430 47.56 -27.86 -0.64
C ALA A 430 46.21 -28.52 -0.24
N GLY A 431 45.44 -28.94 -1.25
CA GLY A 431 44.19 -29.70 -1.07
C GLY A 431 42.95 -28.87 -0.70
N LEU A 432 43.09 -27.55 -0.55
CA LEU A 432 42.01 -26.70 -0.03
C LEU A 432 40.74 -26.71 -0.91
N ALA A 433 40.88 -26.62 -2.23
CA ALA A 433 39.74 -26.71 -3.15
C ALA A 433 39.05 -28.08 -3.12
N ALA A 434 39.82 -29.17 -2.99
CA ALA A 434 39.27 -30.52 -2.92
C ALA A 434 38.50 -30.74 -1.60
N ASN A 435 39.04 -30.27 -0.48
CA ASN A 435 38.37 -30.33 0.83
C ASN A 435 37.09 -29.49 0.83
N THR A 436 37.15 -28.30 0.23
CA THR A 436 35.98 -27.41 0.07
C THR A 436 34.89 -28.07 -0.77
N ARG A 437 35.26 -28.71 -1.89
CA ARG A 437 34.33 -29.50 -2.71
C ARG A 437 33.66 -30.59 -1.89
N ALA A 438 34.44 -31.43 -1.18
CA ALA A 438 33.87 -32.53 -0.39
C ALA A 438 32.90 -32.02 0.69
N TRP A 439 33.23 -30.90 1.33
CA TRP A 439 32.36 -30.26 2.31
C TRP A 439 31.07 -29.72 1.66
N LEU A 440 31.14 -29.03 0.52
CA LEU A 440 29.98 -28.52 -0.20
C LEU A 440 29.08 -29.66 -0.73
N GLU A 441 29.67 -30.73 -1.25
CA GLU A 441 28.94 -31.92 -1.69
C GLU A 441 28.20 -32.61 -0.52
N SER A 442 28.76 -32.58 0.69
CA SER A 442 28.06 -33.05 1.90
C SER A 442 26.82 -32.22 2.27
N LYS A 443 26.73 -30.98 1.77
CA LYS A 443 25.58 -30.08 1.90
C LYS A 443 24.60 -30.18 0.71
N GLY A 444 24.81 -31.13 -0.19
CA GLY A 444 23.95 -31.35 -1.37
C GLY A 444 24.23 -30.37 -2.53
N ILE A 445 25.38 -29.69 -2.53
CA ILE A 445 25.78 -28.79 -3.61
C ILE A 445 26.65 -29.55 -4.61
N ILE A 446 26.28 -29.52 -5.89
CA ILE A 446 27.02 -30.20 -6.95
C ILE A 446 28.16 -29.31 -7.45
N ILE A 447 29.40 -29.76 -7.28
CA ILE A 447 30.60 -29.08 -7.79
C ILE A 447 31.13 -29.86 -8.99
N GLN A 448 31.29 -29.18 -10.14
CA GLN A 448 31.74 -29.83 -11.36
C GLN A 448 33.24 -30.09 -11.31
N ASN A 449 34.04 -29.05 -11.12
CA ASN A 449 35.49 -29.12 -11.11
C ASN A 449 36.11 -28.39 -9.93
N VAL A 450 37.36 -28.78 -9.63
CA VAL A 450 38.24 -28.08 -8.70
C VAL A 450 39.51 -27.67 -9.41
N GLY A 451 40.07 -26.52 -9.04
CA GLY A 451 41.29 -25.97 -9.62
C GLY A 451 42.13 -25.19 -8.62
N SER A 452 43.16 -24.52 -9.13
CA SER A 452 44.00 -23.60 -8.35
C SER A 452 44.30 -22.37 -9.19
N VAL A 453 44.31 -21.20 -8.55
CA VAL A 453 44.75 -19.95 -9.18
C VAL A 453 46.27 -19.99 -9.26
N ASN A 454 46.83 -19.67 -10.42
CA ASN A 454 48.27 -19.66 -10.64
C ASN A 454 48.74 -18.31 -11.22
N PRO A 455 49.61 -17.55 -10.53
CA PRO A 455 50.08 -17.80 -9.15
C PRO A 455 48.97 -17.55 -8.11
N PRO A 456 48.98 -18.26 -6.97
CA PRO A 456 48.01 -18.02 -5.90
C PRO A 456 48.19 -16.61 -5.34
N GLN A 457 47.07 -15.94 -5.03
CA GLN A 457 47.10 -14.57 -4.49
C GLN A 457 47.20 -14.56 -2.95
N ASN A 458 47.07 -15.71 -2.30
CA ASN A 458 47.16 -15.88 -0.85
C ASN A 458 46.22 -14.96 -0.08
N VAL A 459 44.99 -14.83 -0.57
CA VAL A 459 43.95 -14.01 0.07
C VAL A 459 43.35 -14.76 1.26
N ALA A 460 43.02 -14.01 2.31
CA ALA A 460 42.38 -14.57 3.48
C ALA A 460 40.91 -14.93 3.24
N GLN A 461 40.20 -14.18 2.40
CA GLN A 461 38.73 -14.21 2.29
C GLN A 461 38.23 -15.08 1.14
N ILE A 462 37.18 -15.87 1.38
CA ILE A 462 36.40 -16.51 0.29
C ILE A 462 35.68 -15.45 -0.54
N THR A 463 35.69 -15.61 -1.87
CA THR A 463 34.93 -14.78 -2.82
C THR A 463 34.12 -15.67 -3.77
N ILE A 464 32.90 -15.27 -4.08
CA ILE A 464 32.03 -15.94 -5.06
C ILE A 464 31.98 -15.07 -6.32
N LEU A 465 32.32 -15.64 -7.48
CA LEU A 465 32.30 -14.96 -8.77
C LEU A 465 31.12 -15.46 -9.62
N ASP A 466 30.27 -14.55 -10.08
CA ASP A 466 29.12 -14.84 -10.94
C ASP A 466 29.38 -14.43 -12.39
N PHE A 467 29.50 -15.40 -13.30
CA PHE A 467 29.83 -15.15 -14.70
C PHE A 467 28.59 -15.09 -15.60
N THR A 468 27.53 -15.80 -15.26
CA THR A 468 26.33 -15.95 -16.11
C THR A 468 25.05 -15.43 -15.46
N ASN A 469 25.18 -14.70 -14.34
CA ASN A 469 24.10 -14.09 -13.58
C ASN A 469 23.15 -15.14 -13.00
N LYS A 470 23.67 -15.92 -12.05
CA LYS A 470 22.95 -16.94 -11.25
C LYS A 470 22.73 -16.45 -9.81
N PRO A 471 21.86 -15.45 -9.60
CA PRO A 471 21.72 -14.76 -8.32
C PRO A 471 21.24 -15.66 -7.17
N TRP A 472 20.44 -16.70 -7.44
CA TRP A 472 19.96 -17.58 -6.37
C TRP A 472 21.03 -18.58 -5.93
N THR A 473 21.82 -19.08 -6.88
CA THR A 473 22.98 -19.93 -6.63
C THR A 473 24.00 -19.18 -5.80
N THR A 474 24.36 -17.96 -6.18
CA THR A 474 25.37 -17.18 -5.44
C THR A 474 24.92 -16.81 -4.03
N LYS A 475 23.64 -16.47 -3.84
CA LYS A 475 23.06 -16.24 -2.50
C LYS A 475 23.03 -17.50 -1.64
N TYR A 476 22.65 -18.65 -2.21
CA TYR A 476 22.66 -19.93 -1.49
C TYR A 476 24.07 -20.32 -1.04
N LEU A 477 25.06 -20.20 -1.94
CA LEU A 477 26.45 -20.47 -1.62
C LEU A 477 26.98 -19.54 -0.53
N ALA A 478 26.67 -18.24 -0.60
CA ALA A 478 27.05 -17.29 0.44
C ALA A 478 26.46 -17.67 1.80
N GLN A 479 25.18 -18.02 1.85
CA GLN A 479 24.51 -18.45 3.08
C GLN A 479 25.13 -19.73 3.66
N VAL A 480 25.35 -20.75 2.83
CA VAL A 480 25.97 -22.01 3.26
C VAL A 480 27.38 -21.79 3.80
N LEU A 481 28.15 -20.90 3.19
CA LEU A 481 29.52 -20.57 3.60
C LEU A 481 29.59 -19.54 4.73
N GLY A 482 28.45 -19.03 5.23
CA GLY A 482 28.42 -18.00 6.27
C GLY A 482 28.99 -16.65 5.81
N LEU A 483 28.90 -16.33 4.52
CA LEU A 483 29.48 -15.14 3.91
C LEU A 483 28.44 -14.03 3.73
N PRO A 484 28.82 -12.76 3.89
CA PRO A 484 27.96 -11.64 3.52
C PRO A 484 27.81 -11.53 1.99
N GLU A 485 26.71 -10.94 1.51
CA GLU A 485 26.48 -10.72 0.07
C GLU A 485 27.59 -9.88 -0.60
N THR A 486 28.33 -9.07 0.16
CA THR A 486 29.50 -8.32 -0.33
C THR A 486 30.65 -9.21 -0.82
N SER A 487 30.64 -10.50 -0.47
CA SER A 487 31.59 -11.49 -0.97
C SER A 487 31.23 -12.03 -2.36
N ILE A 488 30.04 -11.68 -2.90
CA ILE A 488 29.61 -12.01 -4.27
C ILE A 488 30.05 -10.88 -5.20
N ARG A 489 30.73 -11.24 -6.29
CA ARG A 489 31.23 -10.29 -7.29
C ARG A 489 30.92 -10.76 -8.71
N PRO A 490 30.73 -9.85 -9.67
CA PRO A 490 30.65 -10.25 -11.07
C PRO A 490 31.99 -10.85 -11.52
N GLY A 491 31.93 -11.96 -12.26
CA GLY A 491 33.07 -12.56 -12.93
C GLY A 491 33.44 -11.74 -14.15
N ALA A 492 34.41 -10.84 -14.03
CA ALA A 492 34.98 -10.13 -15.18
C ALA A 492 35.99 -11.03 -15.89
N GLY A 493 35.97 -11.04 -17.24
CA GLY A 493 36.87 -11.84 -18.07
C GLY A 493 38.34 -11.54 -17.79
N GLY A 494 38.98 -12.37 -16.95
CA GLY A 494 40.37 -12.27 -16.55
C GLY A 494 40.85 -13.51 -15.77
N THR A 495 42.06 -13.98 -16.12
CA THR A 495 42.92 -15.07 -15.57
C THR A 495 42.37 -16.50 -15.50
N LEU A 496 41.07 -16.72 -15.27
CA LEU A 496 40.47 -18.06 -15.24
C LEU A 496 39.60 -18.26 -16.48
N GLN A 497 40.07 -19.05 -17.44
CA GLN A 497 39.22 -19.53 -18.53
C GLN A 497 38.36 -20.68 -18.01
N THR A 498 37.05 -20.43 -17.88
CA THR A 498 36.09 -21.44 -17.42
C THR A 498 34.81 -21.41 -18.26
N SER A 499 34.07 -22.51 -18.24
CA SER A 499 32.69 -22.61 -18.73
C SER A 499 31.65 -22.66 -17.59
N ALA A 500 32.10 -22.45 -16.35
CA ALA A 500 31.27 -22.41 -15.17
C ALA A 500 30.40 -21.15 -15.13
N ASP A 501 29.24 -21.29 -14.52
CA ASP A 501 28.34 -20.18 -14.24
C ASP A 501 28.81 -19.41 -13.00
N VAL A 502 29.29 -20.13 -11.99
CA VAL A 502 29.74 -19.59 -10.70
C VAL A 502 31.06 -20.22 -10.28
N ILE A 503 32.03 -19.42 -9.83
CA ILE A 503 33.28 -19.89 -9.22
C ILE A 503 33.34 -19.48 -7.74
N ILE A 504 33.74 -20.41 -6.88
CA ILE A 504 34.13 -20.13 -5.49
C ILE A 504 35.66 -20.02 -5.44
N LEU A 505 36.18 -18.82 -5.19
CA LEU A 505 37.60 -18.59 -4.90
C LEU A 505 37.83 -18.78 -3.40
N VAL A 506 38.59 -19.81 -3.07
CA VAL A 506 38.82 -20.23 -1.70
C VAL A 506 40.01 -19.48 -1.10
N GLY A 507 39.76 -18.76 0.01
CA GLY A 507 40.77 -18.15 0.87
C GLY A 507 41.17 -19.05 2.04
N SER A 508 42.11 -18.62 2.87
CA SER A 508 42.57 -19.41 4.02
C SER A 508 41.53 -19.55 5.13
N ASP A 509 40.55 -18.64 5.20
CA ASP A 509 39.40 -18.66 6.12
C ASP A 509 38.48 -19.88 5.97
N ILE A 510 38.46 -20.53 4.81
CA ILE A 510 37.61 -21.71 4.57
C ILE A 510 37.87 -22.85 5.56
N GLN A 511 39.08 -22.94 6.11
CA GLN A 511 39.42 -24.00 7.05
C GLN A 511 38.59 -23.88 8.33
N ALA A 512 38.28 -22.65 8.76
CA ALA A 512 37.38 -22.44 9.90
C ALA A 512 35.96 -22.92 9.55
N VAL A 513 35.46 -22.56 8.36
CA VAL A 513 34.14 -22.95 7.87
C VAL A 513 33.99 -24.48 7.79
N ILE A 514 34.98 -25.17 7.21
CA ILE A 514 34.96 -26.63 7.07
C ILE A 514 35.00 -27.33 8.44
N ASN A 515 35.78 -26.78 9.38
CA ASN A 515 35.94 -27.35 10.73
C ASN A 515 34.80 -26.97 11.70
N GLY A 516 33.89 -26.07 11.30
CA GLY A 516 32.77 -25.62 12.14
C GLY A 516 33.16 -24.67 13.26
N ASN A 517 34.24 -23.89 13.07
CA ASN A 517 34.78 -22.93 14.04
C ASN A 517 34.32 -21.49 13.78
#